data_AF-A0A0C3DCK7-F1
#
_entry.id   AF-A0A0C3DCK7-F1
#
_cell.length_a   1.000
_cell.length_b   1.000
_cell.length_c   1.000
_cell.angle_alpha   90.00
_cell.angle_beta   90.00
_cell.angle_gamma   90.00
#
_symmetry.space_group_name_H-M   'P 1'
#
loop_
_entity.id
_entity.type
_entity.pdbx_description
1 polymer ?
#
loop_
_entity_poly.entity_id
_entity_poly.type
_entity_poly.pdbx_seq_one_letter_code
_entity_poly.pdbx_strand_id
1 'polypeptide(L)'
;MDSIERCEARIHCIWNLNISSPLGTDIEEGVAITPDAHFHIGKSQNSPENILMFLHKHSEDPAIKDFLPKLKCFLLPKIKEILIQENALSLSGDNPETISGATPCLIPVEGQVYIAADHLYKHNLMHLNYTTYDVC
;
A
#
# COMPACT_ATOMS: atom_id res chain seq x y z
N MET A 1 -10.89 -39.32 -3.92
CA MET A 1 -10.74 -38.13 -3.05
C MET A 1 -9.44 -37.47 -3.42
N ASP A 2 -9.56 -36.63 -4.43
CA ASP A 2 -8.46 -36.08 -5.19
C ASP A 2 -7.81 -34.93 -4.41
N SER A 3 -6.55 -34.64 -4.71
CA SER A 3 -5.77 -33.63 -3.97
C SER A 3 -6.39 -32.22 -4.07
N ILE A 4 -7.12 -31.95 -5.15
CA ILE A 4 -7.83 -30.71 -5.45
C ILE A 4 -8.96 -30.47 -4.44
N GLU A 5 -9.78 -31.50 -4.20
CA GLU A 5 -10.95 -31.45 -3.31
C GLU A 5 -10.54 -31.14 -1.85
N ARG A 6 -9.36 -31.65 -1.43
CA ARG A 6 -8.79 -31.33 -0.10
C ARG A 6 -8.26 -29.91 -0.01
N CYS A 7 -7.73 -29.37 -1.11
CA CYS A 7 -7.22 -28.01 -1.16
C CYS A 7 -8.38 -26.99 -1.07
N GLU A 8 -9.42 -27.20 -1.87
CA GLU A 8 -10.63 -26.36 -1.86
C GLU A 8 -11.30 -26.39 -0.50
N ALA A 9 -11.49 -27.57 0.09
CA ALA A 9 -12.02 -27.70 1.44
C ALA A 9 -11.20 -26.90 2.47
N ARG A 10 -9.87 -26.92 2.36
CA ARG A 10 -8.98 -26.18 3.27
C ARG A 10 -9.09 -24.67 3.08
N ILE A 11 -9.17 -24.18 1.84
CA ILE A 11 -9.36 -22.76 1.53
C ILE A 11 -10.72 -22.28 2.07
N HIS A 12 -11.78 -23.05 1.85
CA HIS A 12 -13.11 -22.75 2.38
C HIS A 12 -13.14 -22.71 3.92
N CYS A 13 -12.44 -23.64 4.60
CA CYS A 13 -12.30 -23.59 6.05
C CYS A 13 -11.58 -22.32 6.51
N ILE A 14 -10.50 -21.92 5.83
CA ILE A 14 -9.75 -20.69 6.17
C ILE A 14 -10.63 -19.44 5.99
N TRP A 15 -11.38 -19.35 4.89
CA TRP A 15 -12.30 -18.24 4.67
C TRP A 15 -13.41 -18.20 5.72
N ASN A 16 -14.06 -19.32 6.03
CA ASN A 16 -15.11 -19.36 7.06
C ASN A 16 -14.61 -18.99 8.47
N LEU A 17 -13.37 -19.36 8.80
CA LEU A 17 -12.73 -18.96 10.05
C LEU A 17 -12.42 -17.46 10.11
N ASN A 18 -12.12 -16.83 8.97
CA ASN A 18 -11.76 -15.41 8.88
C ASN A 18 -12.99 -14.49 8.72
N ILE A 19 -14.07 -14.97 8.10
CA ILE A 19 -15.32 -14.21 7.84
C ILE A 19 -16.19 -14.09 9.10
N SER A 20 -15.90 -14.84 10.17
CA SER A 20 -16.64 -14.72 11.44
C SER A 20 -16.27 -13.46 12.27
N SER A 21 -15.42 -12.57 11.74
CA SER A 21 -15.19 -11.24 12.32
C SER A 21 -16.09 -10.21 11.63
N PRO A 22 -17.07 -9.59 12.31
CA PRO A 22 -18.05 -8.73 11.67
C PRO A 22 -17.53 -7.30 11.58
N LEU A 23 -16.73 -6.97 10.56
CA LEU A 23 -16.74 -5.64 9.91
C LEU A 23 -15.76 -5.64 8.73
N GLY A 24 -16.26 -5.50 7.51
CA GLY A 24 -15.40 -5.30 6.35
C GLY A 24 -16.19 -5.39 5.06
N THR A 25 -16.75 -4.25 4.67
CA THR A 25 -17.24 -3.95 3.31
C THR A 25 -16.41 -4.63 2.21
N ASP A 26 -17.09 -5.24 1.23
CA ASP A 26 -16.52 -5.65 -0.05
C ASP A 26 -15.68 -4.50 -0.63
N ILE A 27 -14.37 -4.61 -0.52
CA ILE A 27 -13.45 -3.78 -1.28
C ILE A 27 -12.98 -4.67 -2.42
N GLU A 28 -13.52 -4.41 -3.62
CA GLU A 28 -13.01 -5.02 -4.84
C GLU A 28 -11.51 -4.73 -4.94
N GLU A 29 -10.73 -5.79 -4.78
CA GLU A 29 -9.29 -5.79 -4.94
C GLU A 29 -9.01 -5.78 -6.44
N GLY A 30 -8.97 -4.58 -7.01
CA GLY A 30 -8.53 -4.36 -8.38
C GLY A 30 -7.11 -4.87 -8.55
N VAL A 31 -6.98 -6.12 -9.01
CA VAL A 31 -5.73 -6.71 -9.45
C VAL A 31 -5.28 -5.91 -10.67
N ALA A 32 -4.17 -5.19 -10.54
CA ALA A 32 -3.53 -4.56 -11.68
C ALA A 32 -2.97 -5.67 -12.58
N ILE A 33 -3.64 -5.91 -13.71
CA ILE A 33 -3.34 -6.99 -14.67
C ILE A 33 -2.16 -6.60 -15.59
N THR A 34 -1.58 -5.40 -15.40
CA THR A 34 -0.48 -4.93 -16.25
C THR A 34 0.86 -5.40 -15.69
N PRO A 35 1.71 -6.08 -16.50
CA PRO A 35 3.03 -6.53 -16.07
C PRO A 35 3.99 -5.39 -15.69
N ASP A 36 3.66 -4.14 -16.07
CA ASP A 36 4.38 -2.91 -15.70
C ASP A 36 4.02 -2.37 -14.30
N ALA A 37 3.00 -2.91 -13.63
CA ALA A 37 2.66 -2.53 -12.26
C ALA A 37 3.64 -3.17 -11.26
N HIS A 38 4.84 -2.61 -11.14
CA HIS A 38 5.93 -3.18 -10.33
C HIS A 38 5.66 -3.23 -8.82
N PHE A 39 4.70 -2.46 -8.33
CA PHE A 39 4.36 -2.40 -6.90
C PHE A 39 2.86 -2.59 -6.72
N HIS A 40 2.47 -3.75 -6.17
CA HIS A 40 1.11 -3.99 -5.69
C HIS A 40 1.14 -3.93 -4.15
N ILE A 41 0.48 -2.94 -3.58
CA ILE A 41 0.25 -2.86 -2.13
C ILE A 41 -1.15 -3.38 -1.88
N GLY A 42 -1.27 -4.41 -1.05
CA GLY A 42 -2.57 -4.91 -0.63
C GLY A 42 -3.32 -3.80 0.11
N LYS A 43 -4.60 -3.60 -0.20
CA LYS A 43 -5.42 -2.56 0.47
C LYS A 43 -5.64 -2.85 1.96
N SER A 44 -5.51 -4.13 2.33
CA SER A 44 -5.72 -4.61 3.70
C SER A 44 -4.55 -4.23 4.62
N GLN A 45 -4.84 -3.48 5.68
CA GLN A 45 -3.90 -3.18 6.77
C GLN A 45 -3.84 -4.31 7.82
N ASN A 46 -3.85 -5.57 7.37
CA ASN A 46 -3.74 -6.73 8.24
C ASN A 46 -2.28 -6.98 8.63
N SER A 47 -2.05 -7.61 9.79
CA SER A 47 -0.72 -7.94 10.32
C SER A 47 0.20 -6.72 10.52
N PRO A 48 -0.17 -5.77 11.40
CA PRO A 48 0.72 -4.67 11.75
C PRO A 48 1.94 -5.20 12.50
N GLU A 49 3.12 -4.77 12.07
CA GLU A 49 4.40 -5.01 12.74
C GLU A 49 5.00 -3.66 13.16
N ASN A 50 5.37 -3.53 14.44
CA ASN A 50 5.99 -2.29 14.91
C ASN A 50 7.38 -2.13 14.26
N ILE A 51 7.61 -0.97 13.65
CA ILE A 51 8.82 -0.70 12.87
C ILE A 51 10.07 -0.80 13.75
N LEU A 52 10.05 -0.29 14.97
CA LEU A 52 11.20 -0.36 15.86
C LEU A 52 11.51 -1.81 16.26
N MET A 53 10.48 -2.61 16.52
CA MET A 53 10.64 -4.05 16.80
C MET A 53 11.22 -4.80 15.59
N PHE A 54 10.74 -4.50 14.38
CA PHE A 54 11.30 -5.05 13.14
C PHE A 54 12.78 -4.71 12.99
N LEU A 55 13.15 -3.44 13.16
CA LEU A 55 14.56 -3.01 13.06
C LEU A 55 15.43 -3.65 14.14
N HIS A 56 14.94 -3.78 15.36
CA HIS A 56 15.68 -4.44 16.42
C HIS A 56 15.92 -5.92 16.12
N LYS A 57 14.88 -6.63 15.66
CA LYS A 57 14.94 -8.05 15.28
C LYS A 57 15.92 -8.30 14.14
N HIS A 58 16.08 -7.35 13.24
CA HIS A 58 16.98 -7.44 12.09
C HIS A 58 18.29 -6.66 12.29
N SER A 59 18.69 -6.34 13.53
CA SER A 59 19.86 -5.52 13.88
C SER A 59 21.18 -5.92 13.21
N GLU A 60 21.35 -7.21 12.90
CA GLU A 60 22.56 -7.76 12.24
C GLU A 60 22.56 -7.58 10.71
N ASP A 61 21.43 -7.22 10.10
CA ASP A 61 21.30 -7.02 8.66
C ASP A 61 21.82 -5.62 8.24
N PRO A 62 22.85 -5.53 7.38
CA PRO A 62 23.33 -4.24 6.88
C PRO A 62 22.27 -3.41 6.15
N ALA A 63 21.24 -4.04 5.58
CA ALA A 63 20.18 -3.37 4.83
C ALA A 63 19.31 -2.46 5.70
N ILE A 64 19.16 -2.78 6.99
CA ILE A 64 18.35 -1.98 7.91
C ILE A 64 19.11 -0.79 8.51
N LYS A 65 20.41 -0.67 8.22
CA LYS A 65 21.22 0.45 8.71
C LYS A 65 20.70 1.78 8.15
N ASP A 66 20.37 2.69 9.07
CA ASP A 66 19.77 3.99 8.77
C ASP A 66 18.43 3.88 8.00
N PHE A 67 17.70 2.77 8.17
CA PHE A 67 16.47 2.49 7.43
C PHE A 67 15.43 3.61 7.55
N LEU A 68 15.10 4.03 8.78
CA LEU A 68 14.08 5.04 9.01
C LEU A 68 14.44 6.41 8.43
N PRO A 69 15.65 6.96 8.67
CA PRO A 69 16.10 8.18 8.01
C PRO A 69 16.02 8.09 6.48
N LYS A 70 16.54 7.00 5.89
CA LYS A 70 16.50 6.78 4.43
C LYS A 70 15.08 6.73 3.89
N LEU A 71 14.19 6.01 4.58
CA LEU A 71 12.79 5.90 4.21
C LEU A 71 12.10 7.27 4.23
N LYS A 72 12.29 8.07 5.29
CA LYS A 72 11.72 9.42 5.40
C LYS A 72 12.25 10.34 4.31
N CYS A 73 13.55 10.34 4.05
CA CYS A 73 14.18 11.11 2.98
C CYS A 73 13.64 10.73 1.59
N PHE A 74 13.34 9.44 1.37
CA PHE A 74 12.78 8.95 0.12
C PHE A 74 11.30 9.30 -0.06
N LEU A 75 10.50 9.19 1.01
CA LEU A 75 9.06 9.47 0.95
C LEU A 75 8.75 10.96 0.81
N LEU A 76 9.54 11.82 1.43
CA LEU A 76 9.31 13.26 1.45
C LEU A 76 9.11 13.89 0.05
N PRO A 77 10.01 13.72 -0.94
CA PRO A 77 9.82 14.30 -2.26
C PRO A 77 8.58 13.74 -2.97
N LYS A 78 8.29 12.44 -2.82
CA LYS A 78 7.11 11.82 -3.43
C LYS A 78 5.80 12.36 -2.87
N ILE A 79 5.72 12.53 -1.56
CA ILE A 79 4.54 13.12 -0.91
C ILE A 79 4.35 14.56 -1.40
N LYS A 80 5.43 15.35 -1.51
CA LYS A 80 5.35 16.71 -2.03
C LYS A 80 4.85 16.75 -3.48
N GLU A 81 5.35 15.85 -4.33
CA GLU A 81 4.91 15.73 -5.73
C GLU A 81 3.41 15.42 -5.84
N ILE A 82 2.92 14.43 -5.07
CA ILE A 82 1.50 14.06 -5.02
C ILE A 82 0.65 15.26 -4.59
N LEU A 83 1.04 15.96 -3.52
CA LEU A 83 0.30 17.12 -3.01
C LEU A 83 0.24 18.28 -4.02
N ILE A 84 1.33 18.53 -4.76
CA ILE A 84 1.37 19.54 -5.82
C ILE A 84 0.43 19.16 -6.96
N GLN A 85 0.46 17.89 -7.36
CA GLN A 85 -0.38 17.36 -8.44
C GLN A 85 -1.87 17.43 -8.07
N GLU A 86 -2.26 17.03 -6.87
CA GLU A 86 -3.65 17.09 -6.38
C GLU A 86 -4.17 18.52 -6.34
N ASN A 87 -3.35 19.48 -5.88
CA ASN A 87 -3.72 20.89 -5.85
C ASN A 87 -3.89 21.47 -7.27
N ALA A 88 -3.02 21.09 -8.22
CA ALA A 88 -3.14 21.51 -9.62
C ALA A 88 -4.42 20.99 -10.30
N LEU A 89 -4.81 19.74 -10.00
CA LEU A 89 -6.05 19.15 -10.50
C LEU A 89 -7.31 19.79 -9.89
N SER A 90 -7.23 20.21 -8.62
CA SER A 90 -8.33 20.86 -7.90
C SER A 90 -8.68 22.25 -8.44
N LEU A 91 -7.73 22.94 -9.09
CA LEU A 91 -7.92 24.26 -9.70
C LEU A 91 -8.43 24.21 -11.15
N SER A 92 -8.53 23.02 -11.74
CA SER A 92 -8.99 22.82 -13.13
C SER A 92 -10.49 22.54 -13.24
N GLY A 93 -11.27 22.70 -12.16
CA GLY A 93 -12.72 22.60 -12.16
C GLY A 93 -13.37 23.97 -12.39
N ASP A 94 -14.06 24.10 -13.53
CA ASP A 94 -14.87 25.22 -14.01
C ASP A 94 -15.36 26.24 -12.96
N ASN A 95 -14.82 27.46 -13.01
CA ASN A 95 -15.56 28.73 -12.90
C ASN A 95 -14.62 29.91 -13.18
N PRO A 96 -14.86 30.74 -14.22
CA PRO A 96 -14.06 31.92 -14.47
C PRO A 96 -14.73 33.14 -13.82
N GLU A 97 -14.46 33.44 -12.55
CA GLU A 97 -14.72 34.79 -12.05
C GLU A 97 -13.90 35.14 -10.79
N THR A 98 -12.99 36.11 -10.99
CA THR A 98 -12.60 37.19 -10.06
C THR A 98 -11.61 36.90 -8.92
N ILE A 99 -10.32 37.13 -9.24
CA ILE A 99 -9.26 37.88 -8.50
C ILE A 99 -9.27 37.81 -6.95
N SER A 100 -8.22 37.24 -6.34
CA SER A 100 -7.29 37.96 -5.44
C SER A 100 -6.28 37.02 -4.77
N GLY A 101 -4.99 37.19 -5.12
CA GLY A 101 -3.89 37.10 -4.15
C GLY A 101 -3.69 35.81 -3.35
N ALA A 102 -3.75 34.63 -3.97
CA ALA A 102 -3.11 33.47 -3.37
C ALA A 102 -1.73 33.30 -4.02
N THR A 103 -0.70 33.90 -3.41
CA THR A 103 0.67 33.43 -3.58
C THR A 103 0.63 31.91 -3.51
N PRO A 104 1.10 31.14 -4.51
CA PRO A 104 1.23 29.70 -4.33
C PRO A 104 2.15 29.59 -3.14
N CYS A 105 1.60 29.18 -2.00
CA CYS A 105 2.33 29.10 -0.76
C CYS A 105 3.36 28.02 -1.01
N LEU A 106 4.53 28.44 -1.47
CA LEU A 106 5.78 27.71 -1.40
C LEU A 106 6.04 27.62 0.09
N ILE A 107 5.25 26.83 0.81
CA ILE A 107 5.57 26.48 2.17
C ILE A 107 6.87 25.70 1.97
N PRO A 108 8.04 26.22 2.39
CA PRO A 108 9.19 25.37 2.55
C PRO A 108 8.85 24.61 3.82
N VAL A 109 7.94 23.63 3.72
CA VAL A 109 7.79 22.67 4.79
C VAL A 109 9.15 21.99 4.77
N GLU A 110 9.98 22.34 5.76
CA GLU A 110 10.99 21.47 6.31
C GLU A 110 10.23 20.21 6.77
N GLY A 111 9.86 19.41 5.77
CA GLY A 111 8.80 18.43 5.87
C GLY A 111 9.39 17.21 6.51
N GLN A 112 9.14 17.05 7.79
CA GLN A 112 9.41 15.79 8.42
C GLN A 112 8.28 14.82 8.07
N VAL A 113 8.64 13.65 7.55
CA VAL A 113 7.69 12.56 7.33
C VAL A 113 7.48 11.83 8.65
N TYR A 114 6.22 11.76 9.08
CA TYR A 114 5.80 11.00 10.24
C TYR A 114 5.07 9.74 9.78
N ILE A 115 5.45 8.59 10.33
CA ILE A 115 4.78 7.33 10.05
C ILE A 115 3.75 7.13 11.15
N ALA A 116 2.47 7.06 10.77
CA ALA A 116 1.40 6.92 11.74
C ALA A 116 1.54 5.59 12.50
N ALA A 117 1.46 5.67 13.84
CA ALA A 117 1.50 4.53 14.76
C ALA A 117 2.75 3.63 14.67
N ASP A 118 3.80 4.07 13.96
CA ASP A 118 5.05 3.32 13.76
C ASP A 118 4.83 1.87 13.28
N HIS A 119 3.83 1.65 12.42
CA HIS A 119 3.51 0.33 11.87
C HIS A 119 3.98 0.15 10.44
N LEU A 120 4.54 -1.03 10.17
CA LEU A 120 4.70 -1.62 8.85
C LEU A 120 3.65 -2.72 8.69
N TYR A 121 3.03 -2.82 7.52
CA TYR A 121 2.08 -3.90 7.23
C TYR A 121 2.76 -4.96 6.39
N LYS A 122 2.74 -6.20 6.87
CA LYS A 122 3.30 -7.33 6.15
C LYS A 122 2.26 -7.92 5.20
N HIS A 123 2.51 -7.82 3.90
CA HIS A 123 1.69 -8.45 2.88
C HIS A 123 2.37 -9.74 2.37
N ASN A 124 1.65 -10.87 2.46
CA ASN A 124 2.10 -12.12 1.85
C ASN A 124 1.53 -12.19 0.43
N LEU A 125 2.26 -11.61 -0.54
CA LEU A 125 1.86 -11.63 -1.94
C LEU A 125 2.30 -12.95 -2.60
N MET A 126 1.37 -13.62 -3.27
CA MET A 126 1.66 -14.76 -4.14
C MET A 126 1.35 -14.36 -5.58
N HIS A 127 2.38 -14.34 -6.43
CA HIS A 127 2.20 -14.11 -7.86
C HIS A 127 2.04 -15.46 -8.56
N LEU A 128 0.87 -15.73 -9.12
CA LEU A 128 0.65 -16.90 -9.98
C LEU A 128 0.66 -16.45 -11.44
N ASN A 129 1.62 -16.95 -12.22
CA ASN A 129 1.60 -16.78 -13.67
C ASN A 129 0.44 -17.62 -14.22
N TYR A 130 -0.48 -17.01 -14.96
CA TYR A 130 -1.59 -17.71 -15.59
C TYR A 130 -1.09 -18.90 -16.41
N THR A 131 -1.48 -20.12 -16.04
CA THR A 131 -1.29 -21.32 -16.86
C THR A 131 -2.62 -21.61 -17.55
N THR A 132 -2.68 -21.46 -18.87
CA THR A 132 -3.79 -21.95 -19.69
C THR A 132 -3.66 -23.47 -19.85
N TYR A 133 -4.69 -24.21 -19.43
CA TYR A 133 -4.84 -25.63 -19.72
C TYR A 133 -5.68 -25.77 -20.99
N ASP A 134 -5.22 -26.55 -21.97
CA ASP A 134 -6.10 -27.03 -23.04
C ASP A 134 -7.01 -28.12 -22.47
N VAL A 135 -8.31 -27.90 -22.57
CA VAL A 135 -9.32 -28.91 -22.25
C VAL A 135 -9.48 -29.79 -23.49
N CYS A 136 -8.95 -31.01 -23.42
CA CYS A 136 -9.19 -32.06 -24.42
C CYS A 136 -10.60 -32.64 -24.28
#